data_AF-A8DRZ6-F1
#
_entry.id   AF-A8DRZ6-F1
#
_cell.length_a   1.000
_cell.length_b   1.000
_cell.length_c   1.000
_cell.angle_alpha   90.00
_cell.angle_beta   90.00
_cell.angle_gamma   90.00
#
_symmetry.space_group_name_H-M   'P 1'
#
loop_
_entity.id
_entity.type
_entity.pdbx_description
1 polymer ?
#
loop_
_entity_poly.entity_id
_entity_poly.type
_entity_poly.pdbx_seq_one_letter_code
_entity_poly.pdbx_strand_id
1 'polypeptide(L)'
;LMDRRPIVLNQNPFMAFKDDERPEYNNQLLRATNFVVSSMKFVKTLRENILEPEVFHLNPAKTDHPGFRKVMKLVPRSLAFYAAAGIYKAFPLDMSQYGRLFNSTRIPRKNKDELHSNPSARHLLVMRKGNMYSVDVLDNNGNIKSPSEIMAHLKYILSDTRPPAEYPLGVMTSQDRDVWAGVRDKIIAAGNSDQMREIDEAAFILSLDDVEIDDPATLSRCFLHGDGANRWYDKSFSLLMTRDGKTSVN
;
A
#
# COMPACT_ATOMS: atom_id res chain seq x y z
N LEU A 1 -8.26 -8.51 14.74
CA LEU A 1 -7.27 -9.61 14.59
C LEU A 1 -7.76 -10.98 15.05
N MET A 2 -8.81 -11.11 15.88
CA MET A 2 -9.37 -12.43 16.28
C MET A 2 -10.54 -12.88 15.41
N ASP A 3 -11.16 -12.00 14.62
CA ASP A 3 -12.20 -12.40 13.65
C ASP A 3 -11.60 -13.36 12.62
N ARG A 4 -12.23 -14.53 12.45
CA ARG A 4 -11.78 -15.64 11.59
C ARG A 4 -12.41 -15.60 10.19
N ARG A 5 -13.44 -14.78 9.98
CA ARG A 5 -14.04 -14.62 8.66
C ARG A 5 -13.01 -14.09 7.64
N PRO A 6 -13.18 -14.41 6.35
CA PRO A 6 -12.46 -13.77 5.26
C PRO A 6 -12.38 -12.24 5.41
N ILE A 7 -11.22 -11.66 5.16
CA ILE A 7 -11.05 -10.19 5.22
C ILE A 7 -11.67 -9.49 3.99
N VAL A 8 -11.72 -10.20 2.87
CA VAL A 8 -12.37 -9.73 1.62
C VAL A 8 -13.88 -9.62 1.86
N LEU A 9 -14.49 -8.54 1.38
CA LEU A 9 -15.90 -8.13 1.58
C LEU A 9 -16.29 -7.78 3.03
N ASN A 10 -15.76 -8.47 4.05
CA ASN A 10 -16.13 -8.23 5.44
C ASN A 10 -15.37 -7.08 6.10
N GLN A 11 -14.14 -6.79 5.65
CA GLN A 11 -13.24 -5.83 6.33
C GLN A 11 -12.55 -4.88 5.36
N ASN A 12 -11.96 -5.37 4.26
CA ASN A 12 -11.15 -4.54 3.36
C ASN A 12 -12.04 -3.63 2.50
N PRO A 13 -11.91 -2.29 2.60
CA PRO A 13 -12.56 -1.34 1.70
C PRO A 13 -11.68 -1.09 0.46
N PHE A 14 -12.10 -0.16 -0.41
CA PHE A 14 -11.22 0.42 -1.40
C PHE A 14 -11.49 1.91 -1.57
N MET A 15 -10.52 2.64 -2.09
CA MET A 15 -10.66 4.04 -2.53
C MET A 15 -10.07 4.19 -3.93
N ALA A 16 -10.87 4.67 -4.88
CA ALA A 16 -10.43 4.93 -6.25
C ALA A 16 -9.84 6.35 -6.37
N PHE A 17 -8.75 6.48 -7.11
CA PHE A 17 -8.19 7.78 -7.48
C PHE A 17 -8.91 8.33 -8.71
N LYS A 18 -8.96 9.67 -8.80
CA LYS A 18 -9.32 10.35 -10.05
C LYS A 18 -8.20 10.16 -11.08
N ASP A 19 -8.57 10.20 -12.35
CA ASP A 19 -7.62 10.24 -13.45
C ASP A 19 -6.78 11.51 -13.44
N ASP A 20 -5.54 11.40 -13.93
CA ASP A 20 -4.71 12.58 -14.18
C ASP A 20 -5.42 13.43 -15.24
N GLU A 21 -5.47 14.74 -15.03
CA GLU A 21 -6.09 15.69 -15.96
C GLU A 21 -5.47 15.61 -17.36
N ARG A 22 -4.21 15.17 -17.44
CA ARG A 22 -3.47 14.95 -18.69
C ARG A 22 -3.63 13.51 -19.15
N PRO A 23 -4.33 13.23 -20.26
CA PRO A 23 -4.62 11.87 -20.71
C PRO A 23 -3.37 11.01 -20.92
N GLU A 24 -2.25 11.59 -21.35
CA GLU A 24 -0.99 10.87 -21.57
C GLU A 24 -0.37 10.30 -20.28
N TYR A 25 -0.71 10.88 -19.11
CA TYR A 25 -0.26 10.38 -17.80
C TYR A 25 -1.11 9.22 -17.28
N ASN A 26 -2.22 8.89 -17.96
CA ASN A 26 -3.09 7.76 -17.60
C ASN A 26 -2.65 6.43 -18.23
N ASN A 27 -1.57 6.40 -19.01
CA ASN A 27 -0.96 5.14 -19.43
C ASN A 27 -0.51 4.30 -18.22
N GLN A 28 -0.90 3.02 -18.16
CA GLN A 28 -0.63 2.13 -17.02
C GLN A 28 0.85 2.11 -16.58
N LEU A 29 1.80 2.01 -17.51
CA LEU A 29 3.23 1.97 -17.16
C LEU A 29 3.69 3.29 -16.53
N LEU A 30 3.34 4.42 -17.15
CA LEU A 30 3.75 5.74 -16.67
C LEU A 30 3.07 6.06 -15.33
N ARG A 31 1.77 5.81 -15.22
CA ARG A 31 0.99 6.04 -14.00
C ARG A 31 1.49 5.16 -12.85
N ALA A 32 1.71 3.86 -13.09
CA ALA A 32 2.25 2.95 -12.08
C ALA A 32 3.61 3.42 -11.58
N THR A 33 4.51 3.82 -12.49
CA THR A 33 5.83 4.37 -12.12
C THR A 33 5.68 5.61 -11.24
N ASN A 34 4.83 6.57 -11.62
CA ASN A 34 4.61 7.80 -10.86
C ASN A 34 4.03 7.53 -9.47
N PHE A 35 3.09 6.60 -9.34
CA PHE A 35 2.52 6.20 -8.05
C PHE A 35 3.55 5.50 -7.17
N VAL A 36 4.37 4.60 -7.71
CA VAL A 36 5.44 3.92 -6.95
C VAL A 36 6.44 4.95 -6.43
N VAL A 37 6.94 5.84 -7.29
CA VAL A 37 7.89 6.89 -6.90
C VAL A 37 7.27 7.82 -5.84
N SER A 38 6.02 8.24 -6.02
CA SER A 38 5.33 9.12 -5.07
C SER A 38 5.09 8.44 -3.73
N SER A 39 4.73 7.15 -3.73
CA SER A 39 4.60 6.34 -2.51
C SER A 39 5.94 6.23 -1.78
N MET A 40 7.05 6.06 -2.50
CA MET A 40 8.39 6.00 -1.89
C MET A 40 8.85 7.36 -1.35
N LYS A 41 8.48 8.46 -2.00
CA LYS A 41 8.67 9.80 -1.43
C LYS A 41 7.87 9.97 -0.15
N PHE A 42 6.62 9.52 -0.11
CA PHE A 42 5.80 9.55 1.11
C PHE A 42 6.45 8.74 2.24
N VAL A 43 6.92 7.52 1.96
CA VAL A 43 7.66 6.69 2.93
C VAL A 43 8.86 7.42 3.51
N LYS A 44 9.69 8.00 2.64
CA LYS A 44 10.90 8.70 3.07
C LYS A 44 10.54 9.90 3.96
N THR A 45 9.58 10.72 3.52
CA THR A 45 9.08 11.88 4.27
C THR A 45 8.48 11.50 5.63
N LEU A 46 7.75 10.39 5.72
CA LEU A 46 7.21 9.86 6.98
C LEU A 46 8.33 9.38 7.92
N ARG A 47 9.28 8.58 7.41
CA ARG A 47 10.38 8.02 8.22
C ARG A 47 11.36 9.07 8.72
N GLU A 48 11.59 10.11 7.93
CA GLU A 48 12.46 11.24 8.29
C GLU A 48 11.76 12.26 9.21
N ASN A 49 10.49 12.02 9.59
CA ASN A 49 9.65 12.95 10.36
C ASN A 49 9.53 14.34 9.72
N ILE A 50 9.52 14.38 8.39
CA ILE A 50 9.34 15.60 7.59
C ILE A 50 7.87 15.78 7.19
N LEU A 51 7.08 14.69 7.21
CA LEU A 51 5.64 14.75 6.96
C LEU A 51 4.97 15.70 7.95
N GLU A 52 4.14 16.60 7.43
CA GLU A 52 3.42 17.52 8.29
C GLU A 52 2.47 16.74 9.22
N PRO A 53 2.36 17.13 10.51
CA PRO A 53 1.41 16.50 11.42
C PRO A 53 -0.01 16.59 10.87
N GLU A 54 -0.77 15.52 11.02
CA GLU A 54 -2.19 15.51 10.67
C GLU A 54 -2.95 16.40 11.68
N VAL A 55 -3.56 17.48 11.20
CA VAL A 55 -4.25 18.46 12.05
C VAL A 55 -5.59 18.81 11.43
N PHE A 56 -6.65 18.67 12.21
CA PHE A 56 -7.96 19.19 11.83
C PHE A 56 -8.05 20.68 12.19
N HIS A 57 -8.14 21.54 11.17
CA HIS A 57 -8.19 22.99 11.31
C HIS A 57 -9.64 23.49 11.26
N LEU A 58 -10.18 24.05 12.34
CA LEU A 58 -11.53 24.69 12.28
C LEU A 58 -11.54 25.93 11.39
N ASN A 59 -10.40 26.63 11.27
CA ASN A 59 -10.22 27.72 10.31
C ASN A 59 -8.84 27.61 9.66
N PRO A 60 -8.72 26.92 8.51
CA PRO A 60 -7.46 26.73 7.80
C PRO A 60 -6.76 28.05 7.46
N ALA A 61 -7.50 29.09 7.07
CA ALA A 61 -6.92 30.39 6.73
C ALA A 61 -6.10 31.03 7.87
N LYS A 62 -6.38 30.66 9.13
CA LYS A 62 -5.67 31.15 10.32
C LYS A 62 -4.62 30.20 10.87
N THR A 63 -4.63 28.93 10.47
CA THR A 63 -3.88 27.89 11.17
C THR A 63 -3.12 26.95 10.23
N ASP A 64 -3.49 26.88 8.96
CA ASP A 64 -2.77 26.13 7.93
C ASP A 64 -1.88 27.07 7.11
N HIS A 65 -0.90 27.69 7.78
CA HIS A 65 0.07 28.56 7.11
C HIS A 65 1.45 28.52 7.79
N PRO A 66 2.53 28.93 7.09
CA PRO A 66 3.90 28.81 7.60
C PRO A 66 4.16 29.53 8.93
N GLY A 67 3.45 30.61 9.21
CA GLY A 67 3.56 31.37 10.46
C GLY A 67 3.12 30.55 11.68
N PHE A 68 1.94 29.93 11.60
CA PHE A 68 1.45 29.00 12.62
C PHE A 68 2.43 27.85 12.83
N ARG A 69 2.89 27.21 11.74
CA ARG A 69 3.86 26.10 11.81
C ARG A 69 5.16 26.50 12.50
N LYS A 70 5.70 27.70 12.23
CA LYS A 70 6.90 28.23 12.88
C LYS A 70 6.71 28.42 14.39
N VAL A 71 5.57 28.96 14.81
CA VAL A 71 5.24 29.13 16.23
C VAL A 71 5.11 27.77 16.91
N MET A 72 4.34 26.85 16.33
CA MET A 72 4.11 25.53 16.91
C MET A 72 5.38 24.68 17.03
N LYS A 73 6.37 24.87 16.14
CA LYS A 73 7.68 24.21 16.25
C LYS A 73 8.46 24.59 17.52
N LEU A 74 8.20 25.77 18.09
CA LEU A 74 8.85 26.24 19.32
C LEU A 74 8.13 25.76 20.59
N VAL A 75 6.88 25.31 20.47
CA VAL A 75 6.09 24.85 21.61
C VAL A 75 6.58 23.46 22.06
N PRO A 76 6.84 23.24 23.35
CA PRO A 76 7.21 21.92 23.87
C PRO A 76 6.16 20.85 23.52
N ARG A 77 6.60 19.62 23.18
CA ARG A 77 5.70 18.53 22.76
C ARG A 77 4.57 18.24 23.76
N SER A 78 4.83 18.32 25.07
CA SER A 78 3.84 18.12 26.13
C SER A 78 2.71 19.16 26.15
N LEU A 79 2.95 20.35 25.57
CA LEU A 79 2.01 21.46 25.51
C LEU A 79 1.46 21.72 24.11
N ALA A 80 2.07 21.13 23.07
CA ALA A 80 1.75 21.38 21.67
C ALA A 80 0.27 21.14 21.34
N PHE A 81 -0.32 20.05 21.87
CA PHE A 81 -1.75 19.78 21.68
C PHE A 81 -2.63 20.88 22.31
N TYR A 82 -2.37 21.26 23.56
CA TYR A 82 -3.16 22.27 24.27
C TYR A 82 -3.04 23.65 23.63
N ALA A 83 -1.84 24.03 23.16
CA ALA A 83 -1.62 25.28 22.46
C ALA A 83 -2.40 25.30 21.13
N ALA A 84 -2.29 24.24 20.32
CA ALA A 84 -3.00 24.14 19.04
C ALA A 84 -4.53 24.16 19.24
N ALA A 85 -5.07 23.31 20.11
CA ALA A 85 -6.51 23.14 20.28
C ALA A 85 -7.14 24.28 21.09
N GLY A 86 -6.48 24.71 22.16
CA GLY A 86 -6.98 25.74 23.07
C GLY A 86 -6.99 27.13 22.45
N ILE A 87 -5.84 27.54 21.88
CA ILE A 87 -5.60 28.90 21.39
C ILE A 87 -6.05 29.04 19.93
N TYR A 88 -5.64 28.11 19.07
CA TYR A 88 -5.79 28.24 17.63
C TYR A 88 -6.99 27.46 17.06
N LYS A 89 -7.66 26.64 17.89
CA LYS A 89 -8.76 25.77 17.44
C LYS A 89 -8.32 24.82 16.31
N ALA A 90 -7.08 24.36 16.38
CA ALA A 90 -6.50 23.35 15.51
C ALA A 90 -6.27 22.06 16.32
N PHE A 91 -6.71 20.91 15.83
CA PHE A 91 -6.78 19.66 16.57
C PHE A 91 -5.83 18.63 15.95
N PRO A 92 -4.61 18.48 16.46
CA PRO A 92 -3.69 17.42 16.03
C PRO A 92 -4.31 16.05 16.25
N LEU A 93 -4.14 15.15 15.29
CA LEU A 93 -4.67 13.79 15.31
C LEU A 93 -3.56 12.78 15.65
N ASP A 94 -3.96 11.61 16.13
CA ASP A 94 -3.02 10.51 16.36
C ASP A 94 -2.48 9.97 15.02
N MET A 95 -1.15 9.78 14.97
CA MET A 95 -0.45 9.23 13.81
C MET A 95 0.28 7.91 14.14
N SER A 96 0.00 7.30 15.30
CA SER A 96 0.67 6.07 15.75
C SER A 96 0.54 4.89 14.77
N GLN A 97 -0.50 4.91 13.93
CA GLN A 97 -0.81 3.86 12.96
C GLN A 97 -0.03 4.01 11.64
N TYR A 98 0.47 5.21 11.32
CA TYR A 98 1.07 5.51 10.00
C TYR A 98 2.31 4.64 9.71
N GLY A 99 3.03 4.23 10.76
CA GLY A 99 4.18 3.32 10.63
C GLY A 99 3.82 1.95 10.03
N ARG A 100 2.54 1.56 10.02
CA ARG A 100 2.05 0.29 9.45
C ARG A 100 1.57 0.40 8.01
N LEU A 101 1.63 1.59 7.39
CA LEU A 101 1.25 1.74 5.98
C LEU A 101 2.20 0.95 5.06
N PHE A 102 3.48 0.87 5.41
CA PHE A 102 4.51 0.27 4.55
C PHE A 102 5.26 -0.86 5.23
N ASN A 103 5.80 -1.76 4.42
CA ASN A 103 6.56 -2.94 4.84
C ASN A 103 5.83 -3.77 5.90
N SER A 104 4.50 -3.81 5.80
CA SER A 104 3.63 -4.36 6.83
C SER A 104 2.59 -5.28 6.22
N THR A 105 2.25 -6.34 6.95
CA THR A 105 1.22 -7.30 6.54
C THR A 105 0.57 -7.93 7.76
N ARG A 106 -0.62 -8.49 7.57
CA ARG A 106 -1.35 -9.29 8.54
C ARG A 106 -1.07 -10.77 8.28
N ILE A 107 -0.24 -11.39 9.11
CA ILE A 107 0.07 -12.81 9.04
C ILE A 107 -1.09 -13.60 9.67
N PRO A 108 -1.71 -14.56 8.95
CA PRO A 108 -2.71 -15.44 9.52
C PRO A 108 -2.07 -16.35 10.58
N ARG A 109 -2.72 -16.46 11.73
CA ARG A 109 -2.32 -17.36 12.83
C ARG A 109 -3.59 -17.97 13.40
N LYS A 110 -3.47 -19.18 13.95
CA LYS A 110 -4.60 -19.84 14.60
C LYS A 110 -5.15 -18.96 15.72
N ASN A 111 -6.48 -18.79 15.77
CA ASN A 111 -7.23 -17.98 16.75
C ASN A 111 -7.04 -16.45 16.68
N LYS A 112 -5.81 -15.96 16.47
CA LYS A 112 -5.52 -14.51 16.44
C LYS A 112 -4.36 -14.18 15.54
N ASP A 113 -4.65 -13.44 14.46
CA ASP A 113 -3.66 -12.99 13.49
C ASP A 113 -2.65 -12.02 14.09
N GLU A 114 -1.51 -11.90 13.41
CA GLU A 114 -0.37 -11.09 13.81
C GLU A 114 -0.16 -9.95 12.80
N LEU A 115 0.16 -8.74 13.29
CA LEU A 115 0.61 -7.65 12.41
C LEU A 115 2.13 -7.64 12.40
N HIS A 116 2.71 -7.97 11.25
CA HIS A 116 4.15 -8.00 11.04
C HIS A 116 4.61 -6.77 10.26
N SER A 117 5.79 -6.24 10.59
CA SER A 117 6.40 -5.11 9.90
C SER A 117 7.92 -5.25 9.85
N ASN A 118 8.53 -5.01 8.68
CA ASN A 118 9.99 -4.92 8.54
C ASN A 118 10.43 -3.62 7.81
N PRO A 119 10.65 -2.51 8.54
CA PRO A 119 10.97 -1.21 7.93
C PRO A 119 12.26 -1.18 7.10
N SER A 120 13.17 -2.15 7.27
CA SER A 120 14.44 -2.20 6.52
C SER A 120 14.32 -2.80 5.12
N ALA A 121 13.20 -3.44 4.79
CA ALA A 121 12.98 -3.99 3.45
C ALA A 121 12.84 -2.89 2.40
N ARG A 122 13.37 -3.17 1.19
CA ARG A 122 13.66 -2.16 0.15
C ARG A 122 12.91 -2.41 -1.17
N HIS A 123 12.19 -3.51 -1.24
CA HIS A 123 11.51 -3.97 -2.44
C HIS A 123 10.01 -3.70 -2.39
N LEU A 124 9.43 -3.59 -3.57
CA LEU A 124 8.02 -3.61 -3.87
C LEU A 124 7.67 -5.02 -4.38
N LEU A 125 6.50 -5.55 -4.01
CA LEU A 125 5.98 -6.73 -4.68
C LEU A 125 5.00 -6.30 -5.76
N VAL A 126 5.23 -6.74 -6.99
CA VAL A 126 4.34 -6.50 -8.13
C VAL A 126 3.61 -7.80 -8.45
N MET A 127 2.30 -7.73 -8.68
CA MET A 127 1.47 -8.85 -9.11
C MET A 127 0.90 -8.58 -10.49
N ARG A 128 1.03 -9.57 -11.40
CA ARG A 128 0.41 -9.54 -12.73
C ARG A 128 0.00 -10.94 -13.16
N LYS A 129 -1.27 -11.13 -13.52
CA LYS A 129 -1.87 -12.43 -13.87
C LYS A 129 -1.62 -13.51 -12.79
N GLY A 130 -1.61 -13.12 -11.51
CA GLY A 130 -1.31 -14.02 -10.39
C GLY A 130 0.16 -14.43 -10.23
N ASN A 131 1.05 -13.96 -11.11
CA ASN A 131 2.50 -14.08 -10.95
C ASN A 131 3.01 -12.95 -10.05
N MET A 132 4.00 -13.25 -9.19
CA MET A 132 4.58 -12.30 -8.24
C MET A 132 6.03 -11.97 -8.63
N TYR A 133 6.41 -10.70 -8.46
CA TYR A 133 7.72 -10.17 -8.82
C TYR A 133 8.22 -9.28 -7.69
N SER A 134 9.43 -9.53 -7.18
CA SER A 134 10.09 -8.65 -6.22
C SER A 134 10.94 -7.62 -6.97
N VAL A 135 10.72 -6.33 -6.70
CA VAL A 135 11.42 -5.22 -7.36
C VAL A 135 11.99 -4.29 -6.32
N ASP A 136 13.32 -4.22 -6.20
CA ASP A 136 13.95 -3.20 -5.36
C ASP A 136 13.55 -1.80 -5.84
N VAL A 137 13.04 -0.97 -4.92
CA VAL A 137 12.67 0.44 -5.16
C VAL A 137 13.56 1.41 -4.37
N LEU A 138 14.33 0.90 -3.41
CA LEU A 138 15.39 1.61 -2.71
C LEU A 138 16.77 0.98 -3.03
N ASP A 139 17.80 1.81 -3.12
CA ASP A 139 19.20 1.37 -3.27
C ASP A 139 19.81 0.89 -1.93
N ASN A 140 21.09 0.49 -1.93
CA ASN A 140 21.81 0.04 -0.71
C ASN A 140 22.00 1.15 0.33
N ASN A 141 21.84 2.41 -0.06
CA ASN A 141 21.97 3.57 0.81
C ASN A 141 20.60 4.08 1.30
N GLY A 142 19.49 3.41 0.95
CA GLY A 142 18.14 3.83 1.30
C GLY A 142 17.59 4.97 0.45
N ASN A 143 18.24 5.32 -0.66
CA ASN A 143 17.70 6.28 -1.62
C ASN A 143 16.70 5.61 -2.55
N ILE A 144 15.68 6.37 -2.96
CA ILE A 144 14.73 5.90 -3.98
C ILE A 144 15.50 5.73 -5.29
N LYS A 145 15.37 4.56 -5.91
CA LYS A 145 15.93 4.32 -7.24
C LYS A 145 15.38 5.31 -8.26
N SER A 146 16.13 5.51 -9.35
CA SER A 146 15.72 6.45 -10.38
C SER A 146 14.35 6.07 -10.98
N PRO A 147 13.48 7.05 -11.30
CA PRO A 147 12.19 6.74 -11.92
C PRO A 147 12.31 5.95 -13.22
N SER A 148 13.38 6.16 -14.00
CA SER A 148 13.67 5.42 -15.23
C SER A 148 14.00 3.95 -14.98
N GLU A 149 14.73 3.63 -13.90
CA GLU A 149 15.02 2.25 -13.50
C GLU A 149 13.75 1.52 -13.03
N ILE A 150 12.93 2.18 -12.19
CA ILE A 150 11.63 1.65 -11.75
C ILE A 150 10.73 1.41 -12.97
N MET A 151 10.64 2.37 -13.89
CA MET A 151 9.87 2.22 -15.13
C MET A 151 10.37 1.06 -15.99
N ALA A 152 11.69 0.85 -16.08
CA ALA A 152 12.26 -0.27 -16.82
C ALA A 152 11.87 -1.63 -16.21
N HIS A 153 11.90 -1.77 -14.88
CA HIS A 153 11.43 -2.97 -14.20
C HIS A 153 9.93 -3.23 -14.42
N LEU A 154 9.08 -2.20 -14.29
CA LEU A 154 7.65 -2.33 -14.54
C LEU A 154 7.35 -2.66 -16.00
N LYS A 155 8.09 -2.06 -16.94
CA LYS A 155 8.00 -2.37 -18.37
C LYS A 155 8.38 -3.82 -18.64
N TYR A 156 9.43 -4.34 -18.00
CA TYR A 156 9.80 -5.75 -18.09
C TYR A 156 8.65 -6.67 -17.64
N ILE A 157 8.02 -6.37 -16.50
CA ILE A 157 6.89 -7.16 -15.97
C ILE A 157 5.66 -7.10 -16.89
N LEU A 158 5.33 -5.93 -17.43
CA LEU A 158 4.24 -5.77 -18.42
C LEU A 158 4.53 -6.50 -19.74
N SER A 159 5.81 -6.64 -20.11
CA SER A 159 6.23 -7.36 -21.32
C SER A 159 6.33 -8.88 -21.09
N ASP A 160 6.21 -9.35 -19.85
CA ASP A 160 6.26 -10.78 -19.54
C ASP A 160 5.07 -11.51 -20.18
N THR A 161 5.38 -12.57 -20.93
CA THR A 161 4.42 -13.35 -21.71
C THR A 161 3.97 -14.63 -21.02
N ARG A 162 4.43 -14.89 -19.79
CA ARG A 162 3.97 -16.04 -19.00
C ARG A 162 2.43 -16.07 -18.90
N PRO A 163 1.83 -17.27 -18.95
CA PRO A 163 0.40 -17.40 -18.74
C PRO A 163 0.03 -17.00 -17.30
N PRO A 164 -1.26 -16.77 -17.05
CA PRO A 164 -1.76 -16.67 -15.68
C PRO A 164 -1.32 -17.88 -14.85
N ALA A 165 -0.99 -17.65 -13.58
CA ALA A 165 -0.59 -18.72 -12.68
C ALA A 165 -1.70 -19.78 -12.58
N GLU A 166 -1.36 -21.06 -12.79
CA GLU A 166 -2.34 -22.17 -12.72
C GLU A 166 -2.96 -22.28 -11.33
N TYR A 167 -2.16 -22.04 -10.28
CA TYR A 167 -2.58 -22.03 -8.87
C TYR A 167 -2.18 -20.69 -8.23
N PRO A 168 -2.96 -19.62 -8.42
CA PRO A 168 -2.60 -18.29 -7.95
C PRO A 168 -2.67 -18.21 -6.41
N LEU A 169 -1.52 -18.00 -5.77
CA LEU A 169 -1.42 -18.01 -4.31
C LEU A 169 -2.22 -16.87 -3.65
N GLY A 170 -2.43 -15.76 -4.34
CA GLY A 170 -3.22 -14.61 -3.85
C GLY A 170 -4.61 -14.99 -3.35
N VAL A 171 -5.26 -15.98 -3.98
CA VAL A 171 -6.60 -16.48 -3.61
C VAL A 171 -6.61 -16.98 -2.17
N MET A 172 -5.50 -17.53 -1.66
CA MET A 172 -5.46 -18.05 -0.30
C MET A 172 -5.64 -16.95 0.76
N THR A 173 -5.27 -15.72 0.46
CA THR A 173 -5.47 -14.58 1.37
C THR A 173 -6.94 -14.16 1.54
N SER A 174 -7.85 -14.68 0.68
CA SER A 174 -9.30 -14.47 0.79
C SER A 174 -10.03 -15.54 1.60
N GLN A 175 -9.34 -16.59 2.04
CA GLN A 175 -9.96 -17.68 2.80
C GLN A 175 -10.27 -17.27 4.25
N ASP A 176 -11.03 -18.13 4.94
CA ASP A 176 -11.12 -18.11 6.39
C ASP A 176 -9.72 -18.08 7.02
N ARG A 177 -9.55 -17.31 8.10
CA ARG A 177 -8.22 -17.01 8.66
C ARG A 177 -7.54 -18.23 9.26
N ASP A 178 -8.29 -19.17 9.84
CA ASP A 178 -7.71 -20.40 10.38
C ASP A 178 -7.39 -21.40 9.26
N VAL A 179 -8.20 -21.45 8.21
CA VAL A 179 -7.89 -22.20 6.97
C VAL A 179 -6.60 -21.67 6.33
N TRP A 180 -6.51 -20.35 6.16
CA TRP A 180 -5.33 -19.72 5.57
C TRP A 180 -4.09 -19.91 6.45
N ALA A 181 -4.21 -19.79 7.78
CA ALA A 181 -3.10 -20.08 8.70
C ALA A 181 -2.55 -21.50 8.49
N GLY A 182 -3.43 -22.50 8.43
CA GLY A 182 -3.02 -23.90 8.23
C GLY A 182 -2.37 -24.16 6.86
N VAL A 183 -2.82 -23.49 5.79
CA VAL A 183 -2.18 -23.62 4.47
C VAL A 183 -0.84 -22.88 4.43
N ARG A 184 -0.75 -21.69 5.02
CA ARG A 184 0.49 -20.92 5.08
C ARG A 184 1.58 -21.69 5.83
N ASP A 185 1.23 -22.38 6.93
CA ASP A 185 2.17 -23.26 7.65
C ASP A 185 2.68 -24.41 6.77
N LYS A 186 1.82 -25.00 5.92
CA LYS A 186 2.24 -26.02 4.95
C LYS A 186 3.16 -25.47 3.87
N ILE A 187 2.90 -24.26 3.37
CA ILE A 187 3.76 -23.59 2.39
C ILE A 187 5.16 -23.35 2.96
N ILE A 188 5.23 -22.90 4.21
CA ILE A 188 6.47 -22.72 4.97
C ILE A 188 7.20 -24.05 5.16
N ALA A 189 6.48 -25.10 5.59
CA ALA A 189 7.03 -26.44 5.78
C ALA A 189 7.54 -27.08 4.47
N ALA A 190 6.98 -26.69 3.33
CA ALA A 190 7.43 -27.09 1.99
C ALA A 190 8.70 -26.33 1.52
N GLY A 191 9.30 -25.50 2.36
CA GLY A 191 10.57 -24.80 2.07
C GLY A 191 10.41 -23.38 1.51
N ASN A 192 9.20 -22.82 1.47
CA ASN A 192 8.95 -21.49 0.87
C ASN A 192 9.03 -20.33 1.89
N SER A 193 9.82 -20.51 2.95
CA SER A 193 9.88 -19.54 4.06
C SER A 193 10.42 -18.18 3.60
N ASP A 194 11.44 -18.18 2.74
CA ASP A 194 12.08 -16.95 2.26
C ASP A 194 11.17 -16.20 1.28
N GLN A 195 10.49 -16.91 0.38
CA GLN A 195 9.52 -16.33 -0.56
C GLN A 195 8.32 -15.72 0.18
N MET A 196 7.81 -16.39 1.21
CA MET A 196 6.75 -15.82 2.04
C MET A 196 7.21 -14.56 2.78
N ARG A 197 8.47 -14.54 3.25
CA ARG A 197 9.06 -13.35 3.86
C ARG A 197 9.20 -12.20 2.87
N GLU A 198 9.63 -12.47 1.63
CA GLU A 198 9.69 -11.44 0.59
C GLU A 198 8.32 -10.79 0.35
N ILE A 199 7.25 -11.58 0.30
CA ILE A 199 5.87 -11.06 0.15
C ILE A 199 5.47 -10.20 1.36
N ASP A 200 5.70 -10.72 2.57
CA ASP A 200 5.30 -10.09 3.83
C ASP A 200 6.00 -8.74 4.06
N GLU A 201 7.28 -8.66 3.71
CA GLU A 201 8.15 -7.52 4.02
C GLU A 201 8.16 -6.43 2.94
N ALA A 202 7.63 -6.71 1.73
CA ALA A 202 7.57 -5.73 0.64
C ALA A 202 6.94 -4.40 1.08
N ALA A 203 7.36 -3.26 0.53
CA ALA A 203 6.90 -1.93 0.92
C ALA A 203 5.37 -1.81 0.85
N PHE A 204 4.78 -2.29 -0.25
CA PHE A 204 3.35 -2.48 -0.46
C PHE A 204 3.19 -3.45 -1.65
N ILE A 205 1.97 -3.64 -2.16
CA ILE A 205 1.70 -4.46 -3.35
C ILE A 205 1.28 -3.55 -4.49
N LEU A 206 1.85 -3.72 -5.68
CA LEU A 206 1.34 -3.13 -6.93
C LEU A 206 0.70 -4.24 -7.77
N SER A 207 -0.61 -4.18 -7.98
CA SER A 207 -1.32 -5.13 -8.85
C SER A 207 -1.58 -4.48 -10.22
N LEU A 208 -0.97 -5.02 -11.26
CA LEU A 208 -1.15 -4.61 -12.64
C LEU A 208 -2.16 -5.54 -13.31
N ASP A 209 -3.37 -5.05 -13.53
CA ASP A 209 -4.43 -5.80 -14.19
C ASP A 209 -4.43 -5.52 -15.70
N ASP A 210 -4.65 -6.55 -16.52
CA ASP A 210 -4.68 -6.43 -17.99
C ASP A 210 -6.10 -6.17 -18.54
N VAL A 211 -6.99 -5.60 -17.72
CA VAL A 211 -8.40 -5.32 -18.05
C VAL A 211 -8.62 -3.83 -18.29
N GLU A 212 -9.61 -3.49 -19.11
CA GLU A 212 -10.15 -2.13 -19.27
C GLU A 212 -11.63 -2.18 -18.89
N ILE A 213 -12.06 -1.30 -17.99
CA ILE A 213 -13.40 -1.38 -17.40
C ILE A 213 -14.02 0.01 -17.32
N ASP A 214 -15.02 0.28 -18.15
CA ASP A 214 -15.73 1.57 -18.16
C ASP A 214 -16.96 1.61 -17.25
N ASP A 215 -17.56 0.46 -16.96
CA ASP A 215 -18.72 0.37 -16.07
C ASP A 215 -18.31 0.57 -14.60
N PRO A 216 -18.86 1.57 -13.88
CA PRO A 216 -18.52 1.84 -12.48
C PRO A 216 -18.78 0.66 -11.53
N ALA A 217 -19.83 -0.12 -11.77
CA ALA A 217 -20.15 -1.27 -10.91
C ALA A 217 -19.11 -2.38 -11.06
N THR A 218 -18.69 -2.68 -12.28
CA THR A 218 -17.65 -3.65 -12.59
C THR A 218 -16.28 -3.17 -12.11
N LEU A 219 -15.99 -1.88 -12.23
CA LEU A 219 -14.75 -1.28 -11.70
C LEU A 219 -14.71 -1.40 -10.17
N SER A 220 -15.84 -1.14 -9.50
CA SER A 220 -15.95 -1.30 -8.05
C SER A 220 -15.70 -2.74 -7.59
N ARG A 221 -16.23 -3.74 -8.32
CA ARG A 221 -15.94 -5.16 -8.05
C ARG A 221 -14.46 -5.50 -8.27
N CYS A 222 -13.87 -4.97 -9.34
CA CYS A 222 -12.44 -5.14 -9.66
C CYS A 222 -11.54 -4.60 -8.54
N PHE A 223 -11.86 -3.42 -8.00
CA PHE A 223 -11.09 -2.81 -6.91
C PHE A 223 -11.38 -3.39 -5.53
N LEU A 224 -12.61 -3.84 -5.26
CA LEU A 224 -12.97 -4.39 -3.97
C LEU A 224 -12.46 -5.83 -3.76
N HIS A 225 -12.56 -6.68 -4.78
CA HIS A 225 -12.23 -8.12 -4.64
C HIS A 225 -11.67 -8.80 -5.90
N GLY A 226 -11.68 -8.15 -7.07
CA GLY A 226 -11.15 -8.73 -8.30
C GLY A 226 -11.58 -10.18 -8.56
N ASP A 227 -10.68 -10.96 -9.15
CA ASP A 227 -10.79 -12.42 -9.30
C ASP A 227 -10.11 -13.20 -8.16
N GLY A 228 -9.50 -12.50 -7.21
CA GLY A 228 -8.69 -13.06 -6.13
C GLY A 228 -7.28 -13.52 -6.53
N ALA A 229 -6.99 -13.69 -7.82
CA ALA A 229 -5.70 -14.21 -8.29
C ALA A 229 -4.60 -13.15 -8.24
N ASN A 230 -4.95 -11.91 -8.59
CA ASN A 230 -3.98 -10.81 -8.72
C ASN A 230 -4.00 -9.84 -7.52
N ARG A 231 -4.21 -10.35 -6.31
CA ARG A 231 -4.27 -9.56 -5.07
C ARG A 231 -3.57 -10.28 -3.92
N TRP A 232 -3.06 -9.52 -2.96
CA TRP A 232 -2.59 -10.04 -1.67
C TRP A 232 -3.30 -9.28 -0.54
N TYR A 233 -4.46 -9.76 -0.12
CA TYR A 233 -5.38 -9.02 0.76
C TYR A 233 -4.83 -8.79 2.18
N ASP A 234 -3.83 -9.58 2.57
CA ASP A 234 -3.17 -9.46 3.87
C ASP A 234 -2.20 -8.27 3.95
N LYS A 235 -1.86 -7.62 2.83
CA LYS A 235 -0.96 -6.46 2.89
C LYS A 235 -1.63 -5.29 3.61
N SER A 236 -0.82 -4.40 4.19
CA SER A 236 -1.28 -3.10 4.69
C SER A 236 -2.15 -2.36 3.68
N PHE A 237 -1.74 -2.36 2.40
CA PHE A 237 -2.57 -1.99 1.26
C PHE A 237 -1.99 -2.54 -0.05
N SER A 238 -2.84 -2.63 -1.06
CA SER A 238 -2.49 -2.89 -2.45
C SER A 238 -2.87 -1.70 -3.32
N LEU A 239 -1.93 -1.22 -4.13
CA LEU A 239 -2.19 -0.27 -5.21
C LEU A 239 -2.60 -1.07 -6.46
N LEU A 240 -3.81 -0.86 -6.93
CA LEU A 240 -4.39 -1.60 -8.06
C LEU A 240 -4.44 -0.69 -9.29
N MET A 241 -4.07 -1.20 -10.45
CA MET A 241 -4.10 -0.42 -11.68
C MET A 241 -4.53 -1.26 -12.88
N THR A 242 -5.63 -0.84 -13.51
CA THR A 242 -6.13 -1.43 -14.77
C THR A 242 -5.26 -1.04 -15.97
N ARG A 243 -5.49 -1.66 -17.13
CA ARG A 243 -4.71 -1.42 -18.35
C ARG A 243 -4.86 0.00 -18.88
N ASP A 244 -6.03 0.60 -18.69
CA ASP A 244 -6.35 2.00 -18.99
C ASP A 244 -5.97 2.96 -17.85
N GLY A 245 -5.26 2.48 -16.83
CA GLY A 245 -4.66 3.30 -15.78
C GLY A 245 -5.60 3.70 -14.63
N LYS A 246 -6.86 3.28 -14.62
CA LYS A 246 -7.76 3.50 -13.47
C LYS A 246 -7.12 2.88 -12.24
N THR A 247 -6.99 3.67 -11.17
CA THR A 247 -6.15 3.33 -10.02
C THR A 247 -6.97 3.32 -8.73
N SER A 248 -6.68 2.39 -7.81
CA SER A 248 -7.25 2.39 -6.47
C SER A 248 -6.28 1.88 -5.41
N VAL A 249 -6.59 2.17 -4.14
CA VAL A 249 -6.01 1.51 -2.97
C VAL A 249 -7.05 0.55 -2.39
N ASN A 250 -6.65 -0.70 -2.16
CA ASN A 250 -7.42 -1.73 -1.43
C ASN A 250 -6.68 -2.18 -0.17
#